data_AF-A0A2D8HWX7-F1
#
_entry.id   AF-A0A2D8HWX7-F1
#
_cell.length_a   1.000
_cell.length_b   1.000
_cell.length_c   1.000
_cell.angle_alpha   90.00
_cell.angle_beta   90.00
_cell.angle_gamma   90.00
#
_symmetry.space_group_name_H-M   'P 1'
#
loop_
_entity.id
_entity.type
_entity.pdbx_description
1 polymer ?
#
loop_
_entity_poly.entity_id
_entity_poly.type
_entity_poly.pdbx_seq_one_letter_code
_entity_poly.pdbx_strand_id
1 'polypeptide(L)'
;MSKNQNGSKHSGGSKTHLGHRARKRFGQNFLNDEHIIEQIVDAINPQAGENLIEIGPGLAALTEPTVDRAGHLKVIEIDRDLVERLQHHPFLSAKLEVIQGDALSIDFSQFAEKAQARVFGNLPYNISTPLIFHLLKFAEHIQDMHFMLQKEVVDRLAAEPGSKSYGRISVGVQQACRVTPVVSVPPS
;
A
#
# COMPACT_ATOMS: atom_id res chain seq x y z
N MET A 1 36.83 -35.39 -30.14
CA MET A 1 36.91 -34.06 -29.50
C MET A 1 35.78 -33.20 -30.06
N SER A 2 34.66 -33.10 -29.36
CA SER A 2 33.51 -32.29 -29.79
C SER A 2 33.18 -31.27 -28.70
N LYS A 3 33.26 -29.98 -29.05
CA LYS A 3 32.93 -28.85 -28.18
C LYS A 3 31.42 -28.73 -28.11
N ASN A 4 30.84 -28.82 -26.91
CA ASN A 4 29.46 -28.40 -26.68
C ASN A 4 29.47 -27.03 -25.98
N GLN A 5 29.09 -26.01 -26.74
CA GLN A 5 28.58 -24.76 -26.20
C GLN A 5 27.11 -24.97 -25.85
N ASN A 6 26.68 -24.58 -24.65
CA ASN A 6 25.34 -24.05 -24.44
C ASN A 6 25.28 -23.31 -23.11
N GLY A 7 25.54 -22.00 -23.17
CA GLY A 7 25.11 -21.06 -22.15
C GLY A 7 23.63 -20.76 -22.38
N SER A 8 22.77 -21.29 -21.54
CA SER A 8 21.33 -20.95 -21.52
C SER A 8 21.12 -19.72 -20.63
N LYS A 9 20.62 -18.66 -21.27
CA LYS A 9 20.30 -17.34 -20.70
C LYS A 9 19.23 -17.46 -19.61
N HIS A 10 19.46 -16.84 -18.45
CA HIS A 10 18.40 -16.55 -17.48
C HIS A 10 17.39 -15.56 -18.08
N SER A 11 16.21 -16.06 -18.45
CA SER A 11 15.06 -15.25 -18.82
C SER A 11 14.37 -14.73 -17.55
N GLY A 12 14.51 -13.43 -17.28
CA GLY A 12 13.72 -12.73 -16.27
C GLY A 12 12.25 -12.73 -16.67
N GLY A 13 11.50 -13.72 -16.18
CA GLY A 13 10.07 -13.87 -16.41
C GLY A 13 9.31 -12.65 -15.92
N SER A 14 8.62 -11.98 -16.85
CA SER A 14 7.64 -10.97 -16.51
C SER A 14 6.43 -11.65 -15.88
N LYS A 15 6.21 -11.45 -14.58
CA LYS A 15 5.03 -11.99 -13.87
C LYS A 15 3.77 -11.25 -14.33
N THR A 16 2.97 -11.90 -15.17
CA THR A 16 1.60 -11.48 -15.51
C THR A 16 0.64 -11.97 -14.44
N HIS A 17 -0.08 -11.07 -13.77
CA HIS A 17 -1.10 -11.39 -12.77
C HIS A 17 -2.46 -10.86 -13.25
N LEU A 18 -3.46 -11.74 -13.39
CA LEU A 18 -4.83 -11.38 -13.83
C LEU A 18 -4.89 -10.49 -15.08
N GLY A 19 -4.06 -10.82 -16.08
CA GLY A 19 -3.95 -10.08 -17.34
C GLY A 19 -3.15 -8.77 -17.28
N HIS A 20 -2.74 -8.32 -16.09
CA HIS A 20 -1.87 -7.15 -15.92
C HIS A 20 -0.40 -7.57 -15.84
N ARG A 21 0.45 -6.80 -16.53
CA ARG A 21 1.90 -6.98 -16.48
C ARG A 21 2.46 -5.99 -15.46
N ALA A 22 2.95 -6.52 -14.34
CA ALA A 22 3.57 -5.70 -13.30
C ALA A 22 4.65 -4.77 -13.89
N ARG A 23 4.49 -3.47 -13.67
CA ARG A 23 5.42 -2.46 -14.18
C ARG A 23 6.55 -2.31 -13.17
N LYS A 24 7.73 -2.84 -13.49
CA LYS A 24 8.93 -2.80 -12.62
C LYS A 24 9.25 -1.40 -12.08
N ARG A 25 8.99 -0.33 -12.86
CA ARG A 25 9.22 1.06 -12.42
C ARG A 25 8.33 1.52 -11.26
N PHE A 26 7.20 0.84 -11.03
CA PHE A 26 6.23 1.15 -9.97
C PHE A 26 6.33 0.17 -8.79
N GLY A 27 7.27 -0.77 -8.80
CA GLY A 27 7.52 -1.67 -7.66
C GLY A 27 6.32 -2.54 -7.25
N GLN A 28 5.39 -2.81 -8.18
CA GLN A 28 4.13 -3.51 -7.91
C GLN A 28 4.37 -4.96 -7.43
N ASN A 29 3.87 -5.27 -6.24
CA ASN A 29 3.71 -6.63 -5.72
C ASN A 29 2.25 -6.83 -5.35
N PHE A 30 1.56 -7.74 -6.03
CA PHE A 30 0.13 -7.99 -5.78
C PHE A 30 -0.06 -9.04 -4.68
N LEU A 31 -0.88 -8.70 -3.68
CA LEU A 31 -1.36 -9.64 -2.68
C LEU A 31 -2.31 -10.66 -3.33
N ASN A 32 -2.19 -11.92 -2.94
CA ASN A 32 -3.01 -13.02 -3.46
C ASN A 32 -3.38 -14.06 -2.39
N ASP A 33 -2.91 -13.91 -1.15
CA ASP A 33 -3.25 -14.79 -0.03
C ASP A 33 -4.48 -14.21 0.68
N GLU A 34 -5.63 -14.88 0.52
CA GLU A 34 -6.92 -14.46 1.08
C GLU A 34 -6.87 -14.35 2.62
N HIS A 35 -6.14 -15.24 3.30
CA HIS A 35 -6.06 -15.22 4.76
C HIS A 35 -5.28 -14.01 5.26
N ILE A 36 -4.19 -13.67 4.58
CA ILE A 36 -3.42 -12.45 4.90
C ILE A 36 -4.23 -11.20 4.58
N ILE A 37 -4.96 -11.19 3.47
CA ILE A 37 -5.86 -10.09 3.11
C ILE A 37 -6.91 -9.87 4.20
N GLU A 38 -7.58 -10.93 4.65
CA GLU A 38 -8.57 -10.86 5.75
C GLU A 38 -7.95 -10.30 7.03
N GLN A 39 -6.77 -10.79 7.44
CA GLN A 39 -6.07 -10.27 8.63
C GLN A 39 -5.74 -8.78 8.51
N ILE A 40 -5.32 -8.31 7.33
CA ILE A 40 -5.04 -6.89 7.10
C ILE A 40 -6.33 -6.07 7.18
N VAL A 41 -7.41 -6.53 6.56
CA VAL A 41 -8.71 -5.82 6.59
C VAL A 41 -9.29 -5.80 8.01
N ASP A 42 -9.12 -6.87 8.79
CA ASP A 42 -9.50 -6.92 10.20
C ASP A 42 -8.68 -5.94 11.05
N ALA A 43 -7.37 -5.81 10.77
CA ALA A 43 -6.53 -4.82 11.44
C ALA A 43 -6.93 -3.38 11.11
N ILE A 44 -7.31 -3.10 9.84
CA ILE A 44 -7.89 -1.81 9.44
C ILE A 44 -9.24 -1.60 10.13
N ASN A 45 -10.03 -2.66 10.34
CA ASN A 45 -11.36 -2.62 10.93
C ASN A 45 -12.26 -1.51 10.30
N PRO A 46 -12.43 -1.50 8.97
CA PRO A 46 -13.18 -0.45 8.29
C PRO A 46 -14.65 -0.45 8.70
N GLN A 47 -15.18 0.73 9.04
CA GLN A 47 -16.59 0.93 9.35
C GLN A 47 -17.31 1.74 8.28
N ALA A 48 -18.61 1.52 8.15
CA ALA A 48 -19.44 2.28 7.21
C ALA A 48 -19.42 3.78 7.54
N GLY A 49 -19.20 4.61 6.51
CA GLY A 49 -19.17 6.08 6.63
C GLY A 49 -17.82 6.66 7.07
N GLU A 50 -16.80 5.84 7.33
CA GLU A 50 -15.45 6.33 7.59
C GLU A 50 -14.77 6.86 6.31
N ASN A 51 -13.88 7.83 6.49
CA ASN A 51 -13.13 8.43 5.39
C ASN A 51 -11.86 7.64 5.09
N LEU A 52 -12.03 6.53 4.38
CA LEU A 52 -10.94 5.63 4.01
C LEU A 52 -10.28 6.04 2.69
N ILE A 53 -8.94 5.95 2.65
CA ILE A 53 -8.12 6.23 1.48
C ILE A 53 -7.11 5.10 1.29
N GLU A 54 -7.21 4.40 0.17
CA GLU A 54 -6.21 3.41 -0.24
C GLU A 54 -5.17 4.03 -1.17
N ILE A 55 -3.89 3.76 -0.91
CA ILE A 55 -2.78 4.11 -1.80
C ILE A 55 -2.29 2.85 -2.51
N GLY A 56 -2.30 2.87 -3.84
CA GLY A 56 -1.86 1.75 -4.67
C GLY A 56 -2.80 0.56 -4.60
N PRO A 57 -4.10 0.71 -4.96
CA PRO A 57 -5.08 -0.38 -4.96
C PRO A 57 -4.68 -1.56 -5.87
N GLY A 58 -3.84 -1.32 -6.88
CA GLY A 58 -3.33 -2.38 -7.72
C GLY A 58 -4.47 -3.12 -8.46
N LEU A 59 -4.58 -4.42 -8.20
CA LEU A 59 -5.64 -5.28 -8.75
C LEU A 59 -6.85 -5.40 -7.81
N ALA A 60 -7.02 -4.47 -6.88
CA ALA A 60 -8.13 -4.38 -5.94
C ALA A 60 -8.15 -5.43 -4.81
N ALA A 61 -7.01 -6.08 -4.51
CA ALA A 61 -6.92 -7.16 -3.53
C ALA A 61 -7.29 -6.74 -2.09
N LEU A 62 -6.90 -5.54 -1.65
CA LEU A 62 -7.35 -4.98 -0.37
C LEU A 62 -8.60 -4.10 -0.56
N THR A 63 -8.74 -3.46 -1.72
CA THR A 63 -9.86 -2.61 -2.09
C THR A 63 -11.21 -3.31 -1.96
N GLU A 64 -11.35 -4.50 -2.57
CA GLU A 64 -12.61 -5.27 -2.61
C GLU A 64 -13.14 -5.58 -1.20
N PRO A 65 -12.41 -6.31 -0.33
CA PRO A 65 -12.91 -6.65 1.00
C PRO A 65 -13.05 -5.42 1.91
N THR A 66 -12.25 -4.38 1.71
CA THR A 66 -12.37 -3.14 2.50
C THR A 66 -13.63 -2.37 2.16
N VAL A 67 -13.92 -2.17 0.87
CA VAL A 67 -15.09 -1.40 0.42
C VAL A 67 -16.41 -2.15 0.67
N ASP A 68 -16.38 -3.48 0.74
CA ASP A 68 -17.55 -4.27 1.12
C ASP A 68 -17.97 -4.04 2.58
N ARG A 69 -17.03 -3.68 3.46
CA ARG A 69 -17.33 -3.29 4.86
C ARG A 69 -17.60 -1.79 5.01
N ALA A 70 -16.83 -0.94 4.33
CA ALA A 70 -16.91 0.52 4.44
C ALA A 70 -18.04 1.16 3.62
N GLY A 71 -18.50 0.49 2.56
CA GLY A 71 -19.48 0.98 1.60
C GLY A 71 -18.92 1.93 0.54
N HIS A 72 -17.95 2.78 0.89
CA HIS A 72 -17.28 3.69 -0.05
C HIS A 72 -15.80 3.85 0.31
N LEU A 73 -14.95 4.09 -0.70
CA LEU A 73 -13.50 4.23 -0.54
C LEU A 73 -12.92 5.22 -1.57
N LYS A 74 -11.95 6.04 -1.16
CA LYS A 74 -11.10 6.76 -2.13
C LYS A 74 -9.87 5.93 -2.43
N VAL A 75 -9.45 5.87 -3.68
CA VAL A 75 -8.22 5.14 -4.07
C VAL A 75 -7.31 6.03 -4.89
N ILE A 76 -6.01 6.00 -4.59
CA ILE A 76 -4.97 6.76 -5.29
C ILE A 76 -4.09 5.79 -6.07
N GLU A 77 -4.08 5.90 -7.39
CA GLU A 77 -3.29 5.03 -8.28
C GLU A 77 -2.53 5.85 -9.33
N ILE A 78 -1.25 5.53 -9.52
CA ILE A 78 -0.37 6.20 -10.48
C ILE A 78 -0.41 5.54 -11.87
N ASP A 79 -0.70 4.24 -11.91
CA ASP A 79 -0.76 3.48 -13.15
C ASP A 79 -2.10 3.68 -13.86
N ARG A 80 -2.08 4.47 -14.94
CA ARG A 80 -3.25 4.80 -15.77
C ARG A 80 -4.07 3.56 -16.19
N ASP A 81 -3.42 2.44 -16.52
CA ASP A 81 -4.12 1.23 -16.96
C ASP A 81 -4.94 0.62 -15.80
N LEU A 82 -4.44 0.73 -14.56
CA LEU A 82 -5.15 0.26 -13.37
C LEU A 82 -6.25 1.23 -12.94
N VAL A 83 -6.01 2.54 -13.08
CA VAL A 83 -7.06 3.57 -12.90
C VAL A 83 -8.25 3.26 -13.81
N GLU A 84 -8.00 3.06 -15.11
CA GLU A 84 -9.05 2.76 -16.08
C GLU A 84 -9.79 1.46 -15.71
N ARG A 85 -9.06 0.43 -15.26
CA ARG A 85 -9.65 -0.82 -14.78
C ARG A 85 -10.57 -0.60 -13.57
N LEU A 86 -10.17 0.19 -12.59
CA LEU A 86 -10.95 0.46 -11.37
C LEU A 86 -12.21 1.29 -11.70
N GLN A 87 -12.07 2.30 -12.55
CA GLN A 87 -13.18 3.16 -12.98
C GLN A 87 -14.26 2.42 -13.78
N HIS A 88 -13.89 1.38 -14.53
CA HIS A 88 -14.83 0.56 -15.30
C HIS A 88 -15.16 -0.78 -14.62
N HIS A 89 -14.69 -1.00 -13.39
CA HIS A 89 -14.97 -2.25 -12.69
C HIS A 89 -16.48 -2.39 -12.43
N PRO A 90 -17.12 -3.51 -12.80
CA PRO A 90 -18.58 -3.64 -12.80
C PRO A 90 -19.23 -3.43 -11.42
N PHE A 91 -18.50 -3.74 -10.35
CA PHE A 91 -19.02 -3.66 -8.97
C PHE A 91 -18.36 -2.56 -8.13
N LEU A 92 -17.10 -2.22 -8.42
CA LEU A 92 -16.33 -1.30 -7.59
C LEU A 92 -16.50 0.15 -8.02
N SER A 93 -16.70 0.41 -9.31
CA SER A 93 -16.81 1.79 -9.84
C SER A 93 -17.87 2.64 -9.14
N ALA A 94 -18.97 2.03 -8.69
CA ALA A 94 -20.04 2.72 -7.95
C ALA A 94 -19.70 3.00 -6.47
N LYS A 95 -18.67 2.33 -5.92
CA LYS A 95 -18.23 2.45 -4.52
C LYS A 95 -16.89 3.17 -4.37
N LEU A 96 -16.19 3.43 -5.46
CA LEU A 96 -14.85 4.00 -5.47
C LEU A 96 -14.82 5.41 -6.04
N GLU A 97 -14.13 6.29 -5.34
CA GLU A 97 -13.60 7.53 -5.91
C GLU A 97 -12.15 7.29 -6.33
N VAL A 98 -11.92 7.18 -7.64
CA VAL A 98 -10.59 6.87 -8.20
C VAL A 98 -9.83 8.15 -8.54
N ILE A 99 -8.72 8.38 -7.83
CA ILE A 99 -7.82 9.53 -7.99
C ILE A 99 -6.56 9.06 -8.71
N GLN A 100 -6.37 9.50 -9.94
CA GLN A 100 -5.14 9.23 -10.67
C GLN A 100 -4.05 10.20 -10.23
N GLY A 101 -2.97 9.72 -9.61
CA GLY A 101 -1.89 10.59 -9.17
C GLY A 101 -0.75 9.87 -8.44
N ASP A 102 0.37 10.58 -8.30
CA ASP A 102 1.44 10.18 -7.39
C ASP A 102 1.05 10.60 -5.97
N ALA A 103 0.93 9.63 -5.06
CA ALA A 103 0.59 9.89 -3.66
C ALA A 103 1.58 10.85 -2.97
N LEU A 104 2.84 10.92 -3.42
CA LEU A 104 3.84 11.88 -2.91
C LEU A 104 3.57 13.34 -3.32
N SER A 105 2.73 13.54 -4.35
CA SER A 105 2.33 14.88 -4.83
C SER A 105 0.98 15.35 -4.29
N ILE A 106 0.24 14.47 -3.62
CA ILE A 106 -1.11 14.78 -3.14
C ILE A 106 -1.06 15.51 -1.81
N ASP A 107 -1.84 16.59 -1.71
CA ASP A 107 -2.14 17.25 -0.45
C ASP A 107 -3.26 16.49 0.26
N PHE A 108 -2.96 15.79 1.35
CA PHE A 108 -3.95 14.98 2.05
C PHE A 108 -4.93 15.80 2.91
N SER A 109 -4.65 17.08 3.15
CA SER A 109 -5.59 17.96 3.89
C SER A 109 -6.92 18.13 3.14
N GLN A 110 -6.89 18.05 1.81
CA GLN A 110 -8.08 18.17 0.96
C GLN A 110 -9.11 17.05 1.21
N PHE A 111 -8.69 15.92 1.80
CA PHE A 111 -9.60 14.82 2.07
C PHE A 111 -10.22 14.87 3.47
N ALA A 112 -9.80 15.79 4.33
CA ALA A 112 -10.19 15.82 5.73
C ALA A 112 -11.28 16.85 6.07
N GLU A 113 -12.07 17.30 5.09
CA GLU A 113 -13.09 18.34 5.28
C GLU A 113 -14.19 17.96 6.29
N LYS A 114 -14.60 16.69 6.32
CA LYS A 114 -15.72 16.20 7.16
C LYS A 114 -15.27 15.34 8.33
N ALA A 115 -14.18 14.61 8.16
CA ALA A 115 -13.59 13.71 9.15
C ALA A 115 -12.12 13.46 8.78
N GLN A 116 -11.29 13.16 9.79
CA GLN A 116 -9.92 12.72 9.55
C GLN A 116 -9.90 11.48 8.65
N ALA A 117 -8.87 11.40 7.79
CA ALA A 117 -8.69 10.28 6.89
C ALA A 117 -8.07 9.07 7.62
N ARG A 118 -8.46 7.86 7.21
CA ARG A 118 -7.80 6.61 7.56
C ARG A 118 -7.10 6.10 6.31
N VAL A 119 -5.78 6.05 6.33
CA VAL A 119 -4.99 5.78 5.11
C VAL A 119 -4.43 4.37 5.16
N PHE A 120 -4.54 3.60 4.09
CA PHE A 120 -3.99 2.25 4.05
C PHE A 120 -3.44 1.91 2.67
N GLY A 121 -2.69 0.82 2.58
CA GLY A 121 -2.21 0.33 1.30
C GLY A 121 -1.07 -0.69 1.40
N ASN A 122 -0.90 -1.42 0.30
CA ASN A 122 0.27 -2.26 0.09
C ASN A 122 1.33 -1.47 -0.68
N LEU A 123 2.21 -0.79 0.06
CA LEU A 123 3.07 0.24 -0.53
C LEU A 123 4.25 -0.37 -1.30
N PRO A 124 4.59 0.16 -2.49
CA PRO A 124 5.84 -0.18 -3.16
C PRO A 124 7.04 0.19 -2.28
N TYR A 125 7.96 -0.75 -2.13
CA TYR A 125 9.05 -0.63 -1.16
C TYR A 125 9.95 0.60 -1.38
N ASN A 126 10.12 1.00 -2.64
CA ASN A 126 10.95 2.14 -3.03
C ASN A 126 10.38 3.50 -2.63
N ILE A 127 9.08 3.61 -2.35
CA ILE A 127 8.44 4.88 -1.96
C ILE A 127 7.94 4.90 -0.52
N SER A 128 7.90 3.74 0.16
CA SER A 128 7.27 3.58 1.48
C SER A 128 7.74 4.61 2.52
N THR A 129 9.04 4.76 2.73
CA THR A 129 9.58 5.71 3.73
C THR A 129 9.30 7.17 3.35
N PRO A 130 9.62 7.64 2.13
CA PRO A 130 9.22 8.98 1.68
C PRO A 130 7.72 9.26 1.85
N LEU A 131 6.87 8.28 1.53
CA LEU A 131 5.41 8.42 1.62
C LEU A 131 4.94 8.54 3.07
N ILE A 132 5.49 7.75 3.99
CA ILE A 132 5.20 7.89 5.43
C ILE A 132 5.55 9.31 5.89
N PHE A 133 6.76 9.80 5.59
CA PHE A 133 7.15 11.16 5.97
C PHE A 133 6.30 12.25 5.31
N HIS A 134 5.80 12.00 4.09
CA HIS A 134 4.86 12.89 3.44
C HIS A 134 3.51 12.94 4.17
N LEU A 135 2.94 11.78 4.50
CA LEU A 135 1.69 11.66 5.26
C LEU A 135 1.79 12.28 6.65
N LEU A 136 2.94 12.16 7.33
CA LEU A 136 3.17 12.77 8.63
C LEU A 136 3.10 14.31 8.62
N LYS A 137 3.28 14.97 7.47
CA LYS A 137 3.04 16.42 7.34
C LYS A 137 1.56 16.78 7.49
N PHE A 138 0.68 15.79 7.33
CA PHE A 138 -0.77 15.91 7.44
C PHE A 138 -1.31 15.13 8.65
N ALA A 139 -0.49 14.90 9.69
CA ALA A 139 -0.88 14.10 10.85
C ALA A 139 -2.15 14.62 11.55
N GLU A 140 -2.41 15.93 11.53
CA GLU A 140 -3.65 16.52 12.08
C GLU A 140 -4.90 16.14 11.28
N HIS A 141 -4.74 15.72 10.02
CA HIS A 141 -5.80 15.33 9.11
C HIS A 141 -5.97 13.81 8.98
N ILE A 142 -5.09 13.02 9.60
CA ILE A 142 -5.04 11.56 9.48
C ILE A 142 -5.25 10.95 10.86
N GLN A 143 -6.28 10.11 10.98
CA GLN A 143 -6.60 9.40 12.22
C GLN A 143 -5.64 8.22 12.45
N ASP A 144 -5.44 7.39 11.43
CA ASP A 144 -4.54 6.24 11.47
C ASP A 144 -4.00 5.86 10.09
N MET A 145 -2.97 5.03 10.10
CA MET A 145 -2.28 4.55 8.90
C MET A 145 -2.01 3.04 9.00
N HIS A 146 -2.42 2.29 7.97
CA HIS A 146 -2.26 0.82 7.92
C HIS A 146 -1.52 0.40 6.65
N PHE A 147 -0.23 0.12 6.76
CA PHE A 147 0.61 -0.20 5.61
C PHE A 147 1.26 -1.57 5.71
N MET A 148 1.19 -2.33 4.62
CA MET A 148 2.09 -3.46 4.43
C MET A 148 3.45 -2.96 3.95
N LEU A 149 4.51 -3.36 4.65
CA LEU A 149 5.88 -2.91 4.45
C LEU A 149 6.84 -4.09 4.54
N GLN A 150 8.04 -3.94 3.98
CA GLN A 150 9.13 -4.88 4.24
C GLN A 150 9.46 -4.93 5.73
N LYS A 151 9.72 -6.14 6.23
CA LYS A 151 10.02 -6.39 7.65
C LYS A 151 11.11 -5.46 8.19
N GLU A 152 12.20 -5.27 7.45
CA GLU A 152 13.31 -4.40 7.86
C GLU A 152 12.94 -2.92 7.99
N VAL A 153 11.92 -2.46 7.26
CA VAL A 153 11.38 -1.11 7.37
C VAL A 153 10.53 -1.00 8.63
N VAL A 154 9.66 -1.98 8.88
CA VAL A 154 8.87 -2.07 10.13
C VAL A 154 9.78 -2.13 11.35
N ASP A 155 10.82 -2.96 11.33
CA ASP A 155 11.79 -3.11 12.42
C ASP A 155 12.50 -1.79 12.74
N ARG A 156 12.68 -0.89 11.76
CA ARG A 156 13.25 0.45 11.98
C ARG A 156 12.21 1.46 12.47
N LEU A 157 11.00 1.43 11.91
CA LEU A 157 9.91 2.34 12.29
C LEU A 157 9.46 2.11 13.74
N ALA A 158 9.38 0.85 14.16
CA ALA A 158 8.97 0.42 15.49
C ALA A 158 10.15 0.16 16.45
N ALA A 159 11.37 0.55 16.07
CA ALA A 159 12.55 0.33 16.90
C ALA A 159 12.46 1.13 18.22
N GLU A 160 12.76 0.48 19.34
CA GLU A 160 12.86 1.16 20.64
C GLU A 160 14.23 1.81 20.84
N PRO A 161 14.32 2.92 21.62
CA PRO A 161 15.59 3.55 21.96
C PRO A 161 16.62 2.55 22.51
N GLY A 162 17.85 2.61 21.99
CA GLY A 162 18.94 1.70 22.38
C GLY A 162 19.01 0.38 21.61
N SER A 163 18.02 0.07 20.76
CA SER A 163 18.10 -1.07 19.85
C SER A 163 18.99 -0.78 18.63
N LYS A 164 19.53 -1.85 18.00
CA LYS A 164 20.38 -1.74 16.80
C LYS A 164 19.67 -1.08 15.61
N SER A 165 18.35 -1.24 15.51
CA SER A 165 17.53 -0.69 14.42
C SER A 165 17.07 0.75 14.69
N TYR A 166 17.28 1.26 15.91
CA TYR A 166 16.88 2.61 16.30
C TYR A 166 17.73 3.66 15.58
N GLY A 167 17.08 4.64 14.98
CA GLY A 167 17.79 5.71 14.29
C GLY A 167 16.88 6.82 13.82
N ARG A 168 17.33 7.54 12.80
CA ARG A 168 16.65 8.75 12.28
C ARG A 168 15.20 8.50 11.87
N ILE A 169 14.92 7.35 11.26
CA ILE A 169 13.58 6.96 10.82
C ILE A 169 12.67 6.74 12.04
N SER A 170 13.16 5.99 13.04
CA SER A 170 12.44 5.73 14.30
C SER A 170 12.05 7.04 14.98
N VAL A 171 13.02 7.93 15.20
CA VAL A 171 12.80 9.24 15.84
C VAL A 171 11.82 10.09 15.04
N GLY A 172 12.00 10.16 13.70
CA GLY A 172 11.19 11.01 12.84
C GLY A 172 9.72 10.60 12.80
N VAL A 173 9.43 9.30 12.85
CA VAL A 173 8.05 8.79 12.81
C VAL A 173 7.43 8.76 14.21
N GLN A 174 8.15 8.26 15.21
CA GLN A 174 7.64 8.09 16.57
C GLN A 174 7.38 9.42 17.28
N GLN A 175 7.98 10.52 16.82
CA GLN A 175 7.62 11.88 17.27
C GLN A 175 6.19 12.26 16.89
N ALA A 176 5.66 11.76 15.77
CA ALA A 176 4.37 12.15 15.23
C ALA A 176 3.26 11.10 15.49
N CYS A 177 3.60 9.81 15.53
CA CYS A 177 2.62 8.75 15.77
C CYS A 177 3.20 7.54 16.50
N ARG A 178 2.31 6.73 17.10
CA ARG A 178 2.68 5.41 17.63
C ARG A 178 2.73 4.40 16.50
N VAL A 179 3.86 3.70 16.37
CA VAL A 179 4.02 2.60 15.40
C VAL A 179 3.75 1.27 16.09
N THR A 180 2.94 0.41 15.51
CA THR A 180 2.64 -0.92 16.06
C THR A 180 2.63 -1.95 14.93
N PRO A 181 3.51 -2.97 14.95
CA PRO A 181 3.40 -4.12 14.05
C PRO A 181 2.12 -4.90 14.36
N VAL A 182 1.27 -5.10 13.35
CA VAL A 182 -0.06 -5.73 13.53
C VAL A 182 -0.17 -7.13 12.93
N VAL A 183 0.40 -7.34 11.73
CA VAL A 183 0.32 -8.61 11.00
C VAL A 183 1.71 -8.95 10.46
N SER A 184 2.13 -10.20 10.59
CA SER A 184 3.37 -10.71 9.99
C SER A 184 3.04 -11.53 8.74
N VAL A 185 3.53 -11.08 7.59
CA VAL A 185 3.30 -11.75 6.30
C VAL A 185 4.56 -12.53 5.92
N PRO A 186 4.49 -13.85 5.72
CA PRO A 186 5.64 -14.65 5.31
C PRO A 186 6.04 -14.34 3.85
N PRO A 187 7.31 -14.54 3.46
CA PRO A 187 7.72 -14.47 2.06
C PRO A 187 6.96 -15.52 1.22
N SER A 188 6.45 -15.12 0.06
CA SER A 188 5.85 -16.01 -0.94
C SER A 188 6.87 -16.72 -1.82
#